data_AF-A0A536TBB8-F1
#
_entry.id   AF-A0A536TBB8-F1
#
_cell.length_a   1.000
_cell.length_b   1.000
_cell.length_c   1.000
_cell.angle_alpha   90.00
_cell.angle_beta   90.00
_cell.angle_gamma   90.00
#
_symmetry.space_group_name_H-M   'P 1'
#
loop_
_entity.id
_entity.type
_entity.pdbx_description
1 polymer ?
#
loop_
_entity_poly.entity_id
_entity_poly.type
_entity_poly.pdbx_seq_one_letter_code
_entity_poly.pdbx_strand_id
1 'polypeptide(L)' 'DDVAFERPGLSGTMRVGKSDIQLDVQLSFLMTPLKGTIERAIRHELDNLFGEA' A
#
# COMPACT_ATOMS: atom_id res chain seq x y z
N ASP A 1 12.70 6.43 5.65
CA ASP A 1 12.09 7.56 4.93
C ASP A 1 10.60 7.41 4.87
N ASP A 2 9.87 8.53 4.84
CA ASP A 2 8.41 8.55 4.75
C ASP A 2 7.98 9.14 3.40
N VAL A 3 7.16 8.40 2.66
CA VAL A 3 6.66 8.77 1.34
C VAL A 3 5.13 8.79 1.37
N ALA A 4 4.54 9.97 1.30
CA ALA A 4 3.09 10.13 1.21
C ALA A 4 2.60 9.96 -0.23
N PHE A 5 1.40 9.41 -0.42
CA PHE A 5 0.73 9.31 -1.70
C PHE A 5 -0.76 9.61 -1.59
N GLU A 6 -1.33 10.16 -2.66
CA GLU A 6 -2.75 10.49 -2.74
C GLU A 6 -3.24 10.35 -4.19
N ARG A 7 -4.43 9.79 -4.35
CA ARG A 7 -5.20 9.79 -5.59
C ARG A 7 -6.69 9.77 -5.27
N PRO A 8 -7.59 10.04 -6.23
CA PRO A 8 -9.02 9.93 -5.99
C PRO A 8 -9.42 8.58 -5.36
N GLY A 9 -10.03 8.67 -4.19
CA GLY A 9 -10.55 7.51 -3.45
C GLY A 9 -9.56 6.79 -2.53
N LEU A 10 -8.28 7.16 -2.51
CA LEU A 10 -7.24 6.52 -1.70
C LEU A 10 -6.08 7.49 -1.36
N SER A 11 -5.68 7.50 -0.10
CA SER A 11 -4.46 8.17 0.37
C SER A 11 -3.66 7.24 1.28
N GLY A 12 -2.42 7.61 1.58
CA GLY A 12 -1.63 6.85 2.53
C GLY A 12 -0.18 7.31 2.62
N THR A 13 0.59 6.55 3.41
CA THR A 13 2.00 6.79 3.64
C THR A 13 2.75 5.47 3.65
N MET A 14 3.89 5.44 2.96
CA MET A 14 4.87 4.36 3.05
C MET A 14 6.02 4.80 3.93
N ARG A 15 6.34 4.01 4.95
CA ARG A 15 7.56 4.16 5.76
C ARG A 15 8.55 3.09 5.36
N VAL A 16 9.72 3.50 4.95
CA VAL A 16 10.83 2.60 4.59
C VAL A 16 11.81 2.57 5.76
N GLY A 17 11.84 1.42 6.44
CA GLY A 17 12.80 1.07 7.48
C GLY A 17 14.05 0.43 6.89
N LYS A 18 14.96 -0.02 7.77
CA LYS A 18 16.22 -0.65 7.33
C LYS A 18 16.02 -2.06 6.74
N SER A 19 15.00 -2.76 7.22
CA SER A 19 14.74 -4.17 6.88
C SER A 19 13.27 -4.43 6.57
N ASP A 20 12.45 -3.38 6.57
CA ASP A 20 11.00 -3.48 6.51
C ASP A 20 10.42 -2.25 5.81
N ILE A 21 9.25 -2.46 5.23
CA ILE A 21 8.42 -1.39 4.68
C ILE A 21 7.05 -1.51 5.31
N GLN A 22 6.55 -0.41 5.86
CA GLN A 22 5.19 -0.31 6.35
C GLN A 22 4.38 0.57 5.42
N LEU A 23 3.22 0.07 4.98
CA LEU A 23 2.30 0.81 4.13
C LEU A 23 0.97 1.01 4.85
N ASP A 24 0.66 2.27 5.17
CA ASP A 24 -0.65 2.64 5.71
C ASP A 24 -1.52 3.21 4.59
N VAL A 25 -2.68 2.59 4.37
CA VAL A 25 -3.61 2.92 3.28
C VAL A 25 -4.97 3.29 3.84
N GLN A 26 -5.46 4.47 3.47
CA GLN A 26 -6.81 4.93 3.77
C GLN A 26 -7.65 4.90 2.50
N LEU A 27 -8.79 4.22 2.59
CA LEU A 27 -9.78 4.14 1.52
C LEU A 27 -10.93 5.09 1.83
N SER A 28 -11.37 5.81 0.81
CA SER A 28 -12.67 6.49 0.86
C SER A 28 -13.80 5.47 1.02
N PHE A 29 -14.94 5.92 1.53
CA PHE A 29 -16.12 5.07 1.74
C PHE A 29 -16.51 4.28 0.48
N LEU A 30 -16.48 4.92 -0.70
CA LEU A 30 -16.82 4.31 -1.98
C LEU A 30 -15.88 3.17 -2.38
N MET A 31 -14.63 3.21 -1.94
CA MET A 31 -13.61 2.19 -2.26
C MET A 31 -13.61 1.01 -1.28
N THR A 32 -14.29 1.11 -0.14
CA THR A 32 -14.36 0.07 0.89
C THR A 32 -14.70 -1.34 0.35
N PRO A 33 -15.68 -1.51 -0.56
CA PRO A 33 -16.01 -2.84 -1.10
C PRO A 33 -14.84 -3.51 -1.84
N LEU A 34 -13.90 -2.72 -2.37
CA LEU A 34 -12.73 -3.21 -3.09
C LEU A 34 -11.51 -3.45 -2.18
N LYS A 35 -11.63 -3.22 -0.87
CA LYS A 35 -10.51 -3.31 0.10
C LYS A 35 -9.67 -4.57 -0.10
N GLY A 36 -10.30 -5.74 -0.14
CA GLY A 36 -9.57 -7.01 -0.26
C GLY A 36 -8.84 -7.17 -1.61
N THR A 37 -9.41 -6.66 -2.70
CA THR A 37 -8.76 -6.67 -4.01
C THR A 37 -7.57 -5.72 -4.05
N ILE A 38 -7.73 -4.52 -3.48
CA ILE A 38 -6.66 -3.53 -3.38
C ILE A 38 -5.51 -4.08 -2.52
N GLU A 39 -5.82 -4.67 -1.36
CA GLU A 39 -4.79 -5.26 -0.49
C GLU A 39 -4.02 -6.37 -1.19
N ARG A 40 -4.69 -7.27 -1.92
CA ARG A 40 -4.02 -8.33 -2.69
C ARG A 40 -3.11 -7.77 -3.79
N ALA A 41 -3.56 -6.75 -4.51
CA ALA A 41 -2.75 -6.12 -5.56
C ALA A 41 -1.50 -5.45 -4.98
N ILE A 42 -1.65 -4.74 -3.86
CA ILE A 42 -0.52 -4.14 -3.13
C ILE A 42 0.47 -5.22 -2.69
N ARG A 43 -0.01 -6.30 -2.06
CA ARG A 43 0.86 -7.41 -1.62
C ARG A 43 1.60 -8.03 -2.79
N HIS A 44 0.89 -8.33 -3.88
CA HIS A 44 1.51 -8.89 -5.08
C HIS A 44 2.61 -7.98 -5.65
N GLU A 45 2.38 -6.67 -5.70
CA GLU A 45 3.39 -5.72 -6.18
C GLU A 45 4.60 -5.65 -5.23
N LEU A 46 4.37 -5.60 -3.92
CA LEU A 46 5.45 -5.61 -2.93
C LEU A 46 6.24 -6.93 -2.98
N ASP A 47 5.56 -8.06 -3.15
CA ASP A 47 6.21 -9.36 -3.33
C ASP A 47 7.01 -9.39 -4.65
N ASN A 48 6.56 -8.76 -5.73
CA ASN A 48 7.36 -8.67 -6.96
C ASN A 48 8.59 -7.76 -6.80
N LEU A 49 8.48 -6.69 -6.01
CA LEU A 49 9.57 -5.74 -5.79
C LEU A 49 10.60 -6.22 -4.77
N PHE A 50 10.17 -6.96 -3.74
CA PHE A 50 10.98 -7.32 -2.58
C PHE A 50 11.00 -8.82 -2.27
N GLY A 51 10.08 -9.58 -2.85
CA GLY A 51 9.96 -11.04 -2.71
C GLY A 51 10.74 -11.76 -3.81
N GLU A 52 12.05 -11.54 -3.87
CA GLU A 52 13.02 -12.56 -4.28
C GLU A 52 14.43 -12.18 -3.80
N ALA A 53 14.97 -13.03 -2.92
CA ALA A 53 16.37 -13.39 -2.81
C ALA A 53 16.45 -14.91 -2.99
#